data_AF-A0A1V0UCP2-F1
#
_entry.id   AF-A0A1V0UCP2-F1
#
_cell.length_a   1.000
_cell.length_b   1.000
_cell.length_c   1.000
_cell.angle_alpha   90.00
_cell.angle_beta   90.00
_cell.angle_gamma   90.00
#
_symmetry.space_group_name_H-M   'P 1'
#
loop_
_entity.id
_entity.type
_entity.pdbx_description
1 polymer ?
#
loop_
_entity_poly.entity_id
_entity_poly.type
_entity_poly.pdbx_seq_one_letter_code
_entity_poly.pdbx_strand_id
1 'polypeptide(L)'
;MVATPPAQGETLREIAARYGRSHATIANVWSQHPDWPAHTGKRGRAYVYDPVEVDHVVEKHFARPLNFEPRRLYTARQIAELAGISAGTIRADVSKGRWPAPDDTDGPANRWRGATVTAALAGRQVYRRS
;
A
#
# COMPACT_ATOMS: atom_id res chain seq x y z
N MET A 1 14.76 -25.11 -2.74
CA MET A 1 13.81 -24.78 -3.83
C MET A 1 12.41 -24.89 -3.24
N VAL A 2 11.80 -23.77 -2.83
CA VAL A 2 10.45 -23.81 -2.25
C VAL A 2 9.46 -23.70 -3.41
N ALA A 3 8.64 -24.73 -3.58
CA ALA A 3 7.58 -24.79 -4.56
C ALA A 3 6.56 -23.68 -4.28
N THR A 4 6.48 -22.69 -5.17
CA THR A 4 5.35 -21.75 -5.23
C THR A 4 4.11 -22.59 -5.59
N PRO A 5 3.06 -22.65 -4.74
CA PRO A 5 1.85 -23.38 -5.10
C PRO A 5 1.27 -22.77 -6.39
N PRO A 6 0.58 -23.58 -7.23
CA PRO A 6 0.03 -23.10 -8.49
C PRO A 6 -0.86 -21.90 -8.21
N ALA A 7 -0.70 -20.84 -9.01
CA ALA A 7 -1.51 -19.63 -9.01
C ALA A 7 -2.97 -20.00 -9.28
N GLN A 8 -3.68 -20.46 -8.26
CA GLN A 8 -5.13 -20.58 -8.27
C GLN A 8 -5.62 -19.15 -8.36
N GLY A 9 -6.08 -18.75 -9.55
CA GLY A 9 -6.43 -17.36 -9.81
C GLY A 9 -7.30 -16.75 -8.71
N GLU A 10 -7.18 -15.44 -8.55
CA GLU A 10 -7.76 -14.70 -7.44
C GLU A 10 -9.03 -13.96 -7.87
N THR A 11 -10.02 -13.94 -6.98
CA THR A 11 -11.20 -13.08 -7.12
C THR A 11 -10.88 -11.66 -6.67
N LEU A 12 -11.69 -10.67 -7.10
CA LEU A 12 -11.52 -9.28 -6.64
C LEU A 12 -11.56 -9.14 -5.10
N ARG A 13 -12.26 -10.04 -4.39
CA ARG A 13 -12.26 -10.09 -2.93
C ARG A 13 -10.92 -10.54 -2.34
N GLU A 14 -10.33 -11.58 -2.92
CA GLU A 14 -9.00 -12.08 -2.51
C GLU A 14 -7.93 -11.05 -2.85
N ILE A 15 -8.00 -10.42 -4.03
CA ILE A 15 -7.14 -9.29 -4.42
C ILE A 15 -7.29 -8.14 -3.42
N ALA A 16 -8.52 -7.76 -3.06
CA ALA A 16 -8.77 -6.71 -2.07
C ALA A 16 -8.12 -7.01 -0.71
N ALA A 17 -8.26 -8.26 -0.23
CA ALA A 17 -7.61 -8.70 1.00
C ALA A 17 -6.08 -8.66 0.89
N ARG A 18 -5.53 -9.16 -0.22
CA ARG A 18 -4.08 -9.20 -0.50
C ARG A 18 -3.46 -7.82 -0.50
N TYR A 19 -4.14 -6.84 -1.11
CA TYR A 19 -3.68 -5.46 -1.18
C TYR A 19 -4.13 -4.60 0.02
N GLY A 20 -4.83 -5.18 0.99
CA GLY A 20 -5.37 -4.46 2.14
C GLY A 20 -6.30 -3.30 1.74
N ARG A 21 -7.02 -3.42 0.63
CA ARG A 21 -7.94 -2.42 0.08
C ARG A 21 -9.38 -2.89 0.24
N SER A 22 -10.33 -1.95 0.13
CA SER A 22 -11.74 -2.32 0.15
C SER A 22 -12.12 -3.03 -1.15
N HIS A 23 -13.02 -4.01 -1.09
CA HIS A 23 -13.54 -4.67 -2.29
C HIS A 23 -14.16 -3.67 -3.27
N ALA A 24 -14.85 -2.64 -2.76
CA ALA A 24 -15.42 -1.58 -3.59
C ALA A 24 -14.35 -0.79 -4.34
N THR A 25 -13.18 -0.54 -3.73
CA THR A 25 -12.05 0.10 -4.42
C THR A 25 -11.55 -0.76 -5.58
N ILE A 26 -11.36 -2.06 -5.35
CA ILE A 26 -10.89 -2.96 -6.40
C ILE A 26 -11.92 -3.07 -7.53
N ALA A 27 -13.20 -3.26 -7.20
CA ALA A 27 -14.27 -3.50 -8.18
C ALA A 27 -14.75 -2.25 -8.94
N ASN A 28 -14.71 -1.06 -8.31
CA ASN A 28 -15.24 0.16 -8.93
C ASN A 28 -14.14 1.08 -9.46
N VAL A 29 -12.90 0.94 -8.99
CA VAL A 29 -11.79 1.81 -9.38
C VAL A 29 -10.74 1.03 -10.16
N TRP A 30 -10.21 -0.05 -9.59
CA TRP A 30 -9.11 -0.77 -10.24
C TRP A 30 -9.58 -1.58 -11.46
N SER A 31 -10.66 -2.34 -11.32
CA SER A 31 -11.17 -3.17 -12.42
C SER A 31 -11.85 -2.41 -13.54
N GLN A 32 -12.01 -1.08 -13.41
CA GLN A 32 -12.47 -0.20 -14.49
C GLN A 32 -11.31 0.37 -15.30
N HIS A 33 -10.06 0.12 -14.88
CA HIS A 33 -8.88 0.60 -15.59
C HIS A 33 -8.72 -0.13 -16.93
N PRO A 34 -8.39 0.57 -18.02
CA PRO A 34 -8.27 -0.03 -19.34
C PRO A 34 -7.21 -1.14 -19.40
N ASP A 35 -6.14 -1.00 -18.60
CA ASP A 35 -5.07 -2.01 -18.50
C ASP A 35 -5.38 -3.13 -17.48
N TRP A 36 -6.57 -3.18 -16.87
CA TRP A 36 -6.91 -4.24 -15.93
C TRP A 36 -6.97 -5.61 -16.65
N PRO A 37 -6.41 -6.68 -16.07
CA PRO A 37 -6.30 -7.96 -16.76
C PRO A 37 -7.67 -8.57 -17.05
N ALA A 38 -7.74 -9.33 -18.16
CA ALA A 38 -8.90 -10.13 -18.47
C ALA A 38 -9.07 -11.24 -17.42
N HIS A 39 -10.31 -11.62 -17.15
CA HIS A 39 -10.56 -12.74 -16.23
C HIS A 39 -10.09 -14.07 -16.87
N THR A 40 -9.39 -14.90 -16.12
CA THR A 40 -8.94 -16.24 -16.54
C THR A 40 -10.04 -17.29 -16.37
N GLY A 41 -11.13 -16.95 -15.69
CA GLY A 41 -12.29 -17.83 -15.54
C GLY A 41 -13.29 -17.34 -14.50
N LYS A 42 -14.12 -18.28 -14.01
CA LYS A 42 -15.08 -18.04 -12.94
C LYS A 42 -14.93 -19.07 -11.83
N ARG A 43 -15.01 -18.63 -10.58
CA ARG A 43 -15.13 -19.48 -9.39
C ARG A 43 -16.50 -19.18 -8.78
N GLY A 44 -17.46 -20.07 -9.08
CA GLY A 44 -18.87 -19.81 -8.79
C GLY A 44 -19.39 -18.58 -9.53
N ARG A 45 -19.81 -17.55 -8.79
CA ARG A 45 -20.30 -16.28 -9.36
C ARG A 45 -19.22 -15.21 -9.52
N ALA A 46 -18.00 -15.45 -9.04
CA ALA A 46 -16.92 -14.48 -9.06
C ALA A 46 -16.00 -14.69 -10.27
N TYR A 47 -15.59 -13.59 -10.90
CA TYR A 47 -14.49 -13.60 -11.88
C TYR A 47 -13.16 -13.88 -11.18
N VAL A 48 -12.33 -14.64 -11.87
CA VAL A 48 -11.00 -15.05 -11.42
C VAL A 48 -9.98 -14.39 -12.32
N TYR A 49 -8.92 -13.86 -11.74
CA TYR A 49 -7.86 -13.14 -12.43
C TYR A 49 -6.51 -13.82 -12.15
N ASP A 50 -5.58 -13.67 -13.08
CA ASP A 50 -4.20 -14.10 -12.84
C ASP A 50 -3.55 -13.15 -11.81
N PRO A 51 -3.04 -13.67 -10.67
CA PRO A 51 -2.42 -12.84 -9.66
C PRO A 51 -1.17 -12.10 -10.17
N VAL A 52 -0.42 -12.67 -11.10
CA VAL A 52 0.80 -12.06 -11.66
C VAL A 52 0.44 -10.88 -12.56
N GLU A 53 -0.58 -11.02 -13.42
CA GLU A 53 -1.03 -9.90 -14.25
C GLU A 53 -1.65 -8.78 -13.41
N VAL A 54 -2.42 -9.14 -12.39
CA VAL A 54 -2.94 -8.17 -11.41
C VAL A 54 -1.76 -7.44 -10.75
N ASP A 55 -0.71 -8.15 -10.34
CA ASP A 55 0.48 -7.53 -9.71
C ASP A 55 1.17 -6.54 -10.64
N HIS A 56 1.34 -6.90 -11.91
CA HIS A 56 1.95 -6.00 -12.89
C HIS A 56 1.14 -4.72 -13.08
N VAL A 57 -0.19 -4.82 -13.19
CA VAL A 57 -1.06 -3.65 -13.39
C VAL A 57 -1.10 -2.81 -12.12
N VAL A 58 -1.15 -3.46 -10.96
CA VAL A 58 -1.10 -2.77 -9.67
C VAL A 58 0.22 -2.04 -9.49
N GLU A 59 1.35 -2.69 -9.75
CA GLU A 59 2.66 -2.05 -9.66
C GLU A 59 2.80 -0.87 -10.64
N LYS A 60 2.33 -1.04 -11.88
CA LYS A 60 2.47 -0.03 -12.93
C LYS A 60 1.55 1.18 -12.76
N HIS A 61 0.30 0.97 -12.30
CA HIS A 61 -0.73 2.01 -12.33
C HIS A 61 -1.21 2.46 -10.95
N PHE A 62 -1.09 1.60 -9.93
CA PHE A 62 -1.72 1.83 -8.62
C PHE A 62 -0.72 1.88 -7.46
N ALA A 63 0.45 1.27 -7.59
CA ALA A 63 1.54 1.40 -6.66
C ALA A 63 2.26 2.72 -6.95
N ARG A 64 1.98 3.74 -6.13
CA ARG A 64 2.91 4.86 -6.08
C ARG A 64 4.19 4.37 -5.39
N PRO A 65 5.35 4.39 -6.05
CA PRO A 65 6.60 4.09 -5.36
C PRO A 65 6.82 5.19 -4.31
N LEU A 66 6.80 4.77 -3.05
CA LEU A 66 7.13 5.61 -1.91
C LEU A 66 8.65 5.77 -1.83
N ASN A 67 9.21 6.46 -2.82
CA ASN A 67 10.64 6.72 -2.89
C ASN A 67 11.02 7.82 -1.90
N PHE A 68 11.04 7.47 -0.61
CA PHE A 68 11.67 8.29 0.40
C PHE A 68 13.19 8.08 0.36
N GLU A 69 13.94 9.16 0.18
CA GLU A 69 15.40 9.13 0.30
C GLU A 69 15.78 8.78 1.75
N PRO A 70 16.53 7.68 2.01
CA PRO A 70 16.69 7.15 3.37
C PRO A 70 17.25 8.14 4.39
N ARG A 71 18.17 9.02 3.96
CA ARG A 71 18.87 9.99 4.82
C ARG A 71 18.21 11.35 4.86
N ARG A 72 17.23 11.61 3.99
CA ARG A 72 16.55 12.89 3.91
C ARG A 72 15.49 12.99 5.00
N LEU A 73 15.40 14.16 5.61
CA LEU A 73 14.37 14.48 6.58
C LEU A 73 13.12 14.99 5.86
N TYR A 74 11.97 14.40 6.19
CA TYR A 74 10.67 14.76 5.67
C TYR A 74 9.76 15.22 6.81
N THR A 75 9.02 16.29 6.55
CA THR A 75 7.93 16.74 7.43
C THR A 75 6.69 15.89 7.23
N ALA A 76 5.77 15.89 8.21
CA ALA A 76 4.48 15.20 8.08
C ALA A 76 3.69 15.62 6.82
N ARG A 77 3.84 16.86 6.35
CA ARG A 77 3.20 17.34 5.11
C ARG A 77 3.81 16.69 3.87
N GLN A 78 5.14 16.63 3.79
CA GLN A 78 5.82 15.99 2.66
C GLN A 78 5.57 14.48 2.64
N ILE A 79 5.55 13.84 3.81
CA ILE A 79 5.16 12.44 3.93
C ILE A 79 3.72 12.26 3.46
N ALA A 80 2.82 13.19 3.75
CA ALA A 80 1.44 13.09 3.30
C ALA A 80 1.28 13.16 1.78
N GLU A 81 2.02 14.06 1.14
CA GLU A 81 2.03 14.23 -0.31
C GLU A 81 2.59 12.99 -1.02
N LEU A 82 3.63 12.37 -0.44
CA LEU A 82 4.28 11.19 -1.01
C LEU A 82 3.55 9.88 -0.69
N ALA A 83 3.12 9.69 0.56
CA ALA A 83 2.51 8.46 1.06
C ALA A 83 0.99 8.37 0.98
N GLY A 84 0.30 9.47 0.64
CA GLY A 84 -1.16 9.50 0.60
C GLY A 84 -1.83 9.31 1.96
N ILE A 85 -1.12 9.59 3.07
CA ILE A 85 -1.64 9.59 4.43
C ILE A 85 -1.71 11.03 4.90
N SER A 86 -2.85 11.52 5.40
CA SER A 86 -2.95 12.92 5.80
C SER A 86 -1.91 13.28 6.88
N ALA A 87 -1.37 14.51 6.84
CA ALA A 87 -0.44 14.99 7.86
C ALA A 87 -1.08 14.99 9.26
N GLY A 88 -2.40 15.19 9.35
CA GLY A 88 -3.16 15.08 10.59
C GLY A 88 -3.17 13.65 11.15
N THR A 89 -3.35 12.65 10.29
CA THR A 89 -3.26 11.23 10.67
C THR A 89 -1.86 10.88 11.18
N ILE A 90 -0.80 11.35 10.53
CA ILE A 90 0.58 11.13 10.99
C ILE A 90 0.76 11.70 12.40
N ARG A 91 0.39 12.97 12.63
CA ARG A 91 0.49 13.60 13.96
C ARG A 91 -0.33 12.86 15.03
N ALA A 92 -1.53 12.41 14.68
CA ALA A 92 -2.38 11.64 15.60
C ALA A 92 -1.83 10.24 15.90
N ASP A 93 -1.20 9.58 14.92
CA ASP A 93 -0.56 8.27 15.13
C ASP A 93 0.71 8.42 15.97
N VAL A 94 1.46 9.53 15.83
CA VAL A 94 2.61 9.88 16.69
C VAL A 94 2.17 10.04 18.14
N SER A 95 1.12 10.82 18.41
CA SER A 95 0.65 11.03 19.79
C SER A 95 0.11 9.76 20.44
N LYS A 96 -0.37 8.80 19.64
CA LYS A 96 -0.86 7.49 20.08
C LYS A 96 0.23 6.42 20.17
N GLY A 97 1.49 6.75 19.89
CA GLY A 97 2.60 5.79 19.88
C GLY A 97 2.51 4.73 18.77
N ARG A 98 1.67 4.96 17.75
CA ARG A 98 1.49 4.07 16.59
C ARG A 98 2.38 4.44 15.40
N TRP A 99 3.01 5.61 15.47
CA TRP A 99 4.01 6.10 14.52
C TRP A 99 5.32 6.33 15.28
N PRO A 100 6.48 6.07 14.65
CA PRO A 100 7.77 6.30 15.31
C PRO A 100 7.94 7.75 15.78
N ALA A 101 8.72 7.93 16.85
CA ALA A 101 9.13 9.25 17.28
C ALA A 101 9.87 9.99 16.15
N PRO A 102 9.74 11.32 16.05
CA PRO A 102 10.50 12.11 15.09
C PRO A 102 12.01 11.98 15.32
N ASP A 103 12.75 11.90 14.22
CA ASP A 103 14.22 11.83 14.21
C ASP A 103 14.86 13.20 14.42
N ASP A 104 14.14 14.27 14.10
CA ASP A 104 14.57 15.67 14.28
C ASP A 104 13.36 16.50 14.75
N THR A 105 13.55 17.18 15.88
CA THR A 105 12.60 18.11 16.50
C THR A 105 13.18 19.52 16.68
N ASP A 106 14.39 19.79 16.17
CA ASP A 106 15.08 21.07 16.35
C ASP A 106 14.45 22.18 15.47
N GLY A 107 13.66 21.79 14.47
CA GLY A 107 12.93 22.71 13.61
C GLY A 107 11.51 23.06 14.09
N PRO A 108 10.82 23.96 13.37
CA PRO A 108 9.43 24.34 13.66
C PRO A 108 8.40 23.22 13.42
N ALA A 109 8.85 22.05 12.95
CA ALA A 109 8.02 20.89 12.72
C ALA A 109 8.83 19.62 12.97
N ASN A 110 8.17 18.60 13.52
CA ASN A 110 8.69 17.25 13.63
C ASN A 110 9.05 16.68 12.25
N ARG A 111 10.25 16.10 12.14
CA ARG A 111 10.77 15.50 10.91
C ARG A 111 11.18 14.06 11.15
N TRP A 112 11.04 13.25 10.10
CA TRP A 112 11.45 11.85 10.09
C TRP A 112 12.38 11.60 8.92
N ARG A 113 13.37 10.74 9.12
CA ARG A 113 14.21 10.25 8.03
C ARG A 113 13.36 9.39 7.09
N GLY A 114 13.67 9.43 5.79
CA GLY A 114 12.99 8.58 4.82
C GLY A 114 13.03 7.10 5.18
N ALA A 115 14.13 6.62 5.78
CA ALA A 115 14.24 5.25 6.28
C ALA A 115 13.20 4.94 7.38
N THR A 116 13.02 5.85 8.34
CA THR A 116 12.05 5.72 9.44
C THR A 116 10.61 5.71 8.92
N VAL A 117 10.31 6.58 7.95
CA VAL A 117 9.01 6.65 7.29
C VAL A 117 8.72 5.37 6.50
N THR A 118 9.67 4.91 5.69
CA THR A 118 9.52 3.67 4.92
C THR A 118 9.31 2.46 5.83
N ALA A 119 10.06 2.36 6.93
CA ALA A 119 9.87 1.29 7.92
C ALA A 119 8.49 1.35 8.60
N ALA A 120 8.02 2.54 8.97
CA ALA A 120 6.69 2.74 9.54
C ALA A 120 5.58 2.34 8.56
N LEU A 121 5.72 2.69 7.28
CA LEU A 121 4.77 2.35 6.24
C LEU A 121 4.76 0.85 5.94
N ALA A 122 5.93 0.21 5.90
CA ALA A 122 6.05 -1.23 5.75
C ALA A 122 5.38 -1.98 6.92
N GLY A 123 5.61 -1.54 8.16
CA GLY A 123 4.96 -2.12 9.35
C GLY A 123 3.43 -1.96 9.33
N ARG A 124 2.93 -0.85 8.80
CA ARG A 124 1.49 -0.62 8.62
C ARG A 124 0.86 -1.50 7.54
N GLN A 125 1.61 -1.85 6.49
CA GLN A 125 1.17 -2.82 5.49
C GLN A 125 1.10 -4.23 6.08
N VAL A 126 2.01 -4.60 6.97
CA VAL A 126 2.04 -5.93 7.61
C VAL A 126 0.90 -6.10 8.61
N TYR A 127 0.56 -5.10 9.43
CA TYR A 127 -0.55 -5.21 10.39
C TYR A 127 -1.93 -5.34 9.72
N ARG A 128 -2.07 -4.92 8.45
CA ARG A 128 -3.28 -5.16 7.65
C ARG A 128 -3.40 -6.60 7.12
N ARG A 129 -2.36 -7.42 7.32
CA ARG A 129 -2.23 -8.79 6.80
C ARG A 129 -2.54 -9.86 7.86
N SER A 130 -2.97 -9.47 9.06
CA SER A 130 -3.43 -10.36 10.14
C SER A 130 -4.92 -10.28 10.36
#